data_AF-A0AAU9SH03-F1
#
_entry.id   AF-A0AAU9SH03-F1
#
_cell.length_a   1.000
_cell.length_b   1.000
_cell.length_c   1.000
_cell.angle_alpha   90.00
_cell.angle_beta   90.00
_cell.angle_gamma   90.00
#
_symmetry.space_group_name_H-M   'P 1'
#
loop_
_entity.id
_entity.type
_entity.pdbx_description
1 polymer ?
#
loop_
_entity_poly.entity_id
_entity_poly.type
_entity_poly.pdbx_seq_one_letter_code
_entity_poly.pdbx_strand_id
1 'polypeptide(L)'
;MIIVASRPLTTSDNLLFEPLNELLAYAKRKPSQLLVLLGPFVDSEHPEIKKGTVDATFDEIFQVEVLTKPRFDIHIPDLEHQLTSLSNPGTFEANQVKVGCCTVDVLKHLSGEEMSKNPSGVPIDRMSRLASHLLRQRSFYPLYPPPESLPYDSSLAPKALQISSIPDILLLPSDMRKLPRLEYRETDVKSKSVWWFLDESMRLHNLSSLQKLCIKLGPRCPVDVDVVEWVAKAVDGSVLHKLKFRLLWESEPVTMPNSLYTCKTLTKLTLSYKILVDVPCLVYLPSLNRLDLQYVVYKDEDSHVRLLSGCPVLKYLDVLRDDDDDDHVMKFTVKVPSLLELTYATGVLSQRDGNDRSLVIDTPSLTYLDIFDYSGHSCSIEYMPRLTRAWMNASIHPGEKFLKSLSTIKYLTLTRLHTLVPWCNVVFSLLEECSLCPFRAGWCESLGVLLSNCPKLKVLMVDSTCEDHASVLWNQPRSVSECLSSHLEIFRWQGYAGRKYQKKVIRYILKNSKCLKKAEISLKSIGKLEEEQKKKMIEKLQSMYRVSTSILLAGPRF
;
A
#
# COMPACT_ATOMS: atom_id res chain seq x y z
N MET A 1 11.38 -28.64 6.13
CA MET A 1 12.33 -27.62 5.64
C MET A 1 12.75 -27.98 4.22
N ILE A 2 12.64 -27.04 3.27
CA ILE A 2 13.16 -27.17 1.90
C ILE A 2 14.45 -26.36 1.83
N ILE A 3 15.53 -26.94 1.34
CA ILE A 3 16.79 -26.24 1.06
C ILE A 3 16.88 -26.04 -0.44
N VAL A 4 17.16 -24.82 -0.89
CA VAL A 4 17.40 -24.51 -2.30
C VAL A 4 18.80 -23.92 -2.42
N ALA A 5 19.59 -24.46 -3.32
CA ALA A 5 20.89 -23.91 -3.68
C ALA A 5 21.04 -23.81 -5.19
N SER A 6 21.77 -22.80 -5.64
CA SER A 6 22.15 -22.65 -7.03
C SER A 6 23.59 -22.16 -7.14
N ARG A 7 24.15 -22.28 -8.34
CA ARG A 7 25.51 -21.96 -8.75
C ARG A 7 26.20 -20.76 -8.04
N PRO A 8 27.54 -20.73 -8.06
CA PRO A 8 28.43 -21.84 -8.42
C PRO A 8 28.57 -22.80 -7.22
N LEU A 9 28.58 -24.10 -7.50
CA LEU A 9 28.72 -25.16 -6.48
C LEU A 9 30.19 -25.56 -6.23
N THR A 10 31.11 -24.89 -6.91
CA THR A 10 32.57 -24.93 -6.71
C THR A 10 33.11 -23.51 -6.70
N THR A 11 34.28 -23.30 -6.10
CA THR A 11 34.98 -22.01 -6.15
C THR A 11 35.63 -21.81 -7.52
N SER A 12 36.05 -20.58 -7.86
CA SER A 12 36.60 -20.28 -9.18
C SER A 12 38.07 -20.68 -9.37
N ASP A 13 38.75 -21.01 -8.28
CA ASP A 13 40.18 -21.31 -8.22
C ASP A 13 40.47 -22.81 -8.28
N ASN A 14 39.48 -23.67 -8.02
CA ASN A 14 39.64 -25.12 -8.01
C ASN A 14 38.32 -25.87 -8.31
N LEU A 15 38.43 -27.17 -8.60
CA LEU A 15 37.30 -28.09 -8.84
C LEU A 15 37.10 -29.06 -7.68
N LEU A 16 37.31 -28.63 -6.43
CA LEU A 16 37.16 -29.48 -5.24
C LEU A 16 35.73 -29.49 -4.68
N PHE A 17 34.82 -28.67 -5.23
CA PHE A 17 33.40 -28.63 -4.83
C PHE A 17 33.17 -28.40 -3.33
N GLU A 18 34.08 -27.66 -2.67
CA GLU A 18 33.99 -27.36 -1.24
C GLU A 18 32.64 -26.72 -0.83
N PRO A 19 32.07 -25.75 -1.59
CA PRO A 19 30.76 -25.18 -1.27
C PRO A 19 29.62 -26.22 -1.31
N LEU A 20 29.66 -27.16 -2.27
CA LEU A 20 28.70 -28.25 -2.34
C LEU A 20 28.83 -29.18 -1.13
N ASN A 21 30.06 -29.53 -0.75
CA ASN A 21 30.33 -30.39 0.41
C ASN A 21 29.83 -29.74 1.71
N GLU A 22 30.05 -28.43 1.89
CA GLU A 22 29.55 -27.69 3.04
C GLU A 22 28.01 -27.63 3.07
N LEU A 23 27.37 -27.42 1.92
CA LEU A 23 25.91 -27.44 1.76
C LEU A 23 25.33 -28.81 2.14
N LEU A 24 25.94 -29.90 1.67
CA LEU A 24 25.51 -31.27 2.01
C LEU A 24 25.70 -31.56 3.50
N ALA A 25 26.81 -31.14 4.09
CA ALA A 25 27.04 -31.23 5.53
C ALA A 25 26.03 -30.41 6.34
N TYR A 26 25.60 -29.24 5.83
CA TYR A 26 24.52 -28.45 6.42
C TYR A 26 23.17 -29.19 6.34
N ALA A 27 22.82 -29.73 5.18
CA ALA A 27 21.59 -30.51 4.98
C ALA A 27 21.54 -31.78 5.84
N LYS A 28 22.71 -32.38 6.13
CA LYS A 28 22.82 -33.53 7.06
C LYS A 28 22.59 -33.11 8.52
N ARG A 29 23.15 -31.97 8.94
CA ARG A 29 22.99 -31.44 10.31
C ARG A 29 21.55 -30.96 10.58
N LYS A 30 20.85 -30.48 9.55
CA LYS A 30 19.45 -30.05 9.65
C LYS A 30 18.58 -30.88 8.71
N PRO A 31 17.83 -31.89 9.21
CA PRO A 31 17.06 -32.79 8.35
C PRO A 31 16.07 -32.01 7.48
N SER A 32 16.39 -31.89 6.19
CA SER A 32 15.52 -31.29 5.17
C SER A 32 14.63 -32.37 4.56
N GLN A 33 13.37 -32.03 4.28
CA GLN A 33 12.47 -32.92 3.56
C GLN A 33 12.73 -32.92 2.05
N LEU A 34 13.36 -31.85 1.54
CA LEU A 34 13.68 -31.67 0.13
C LEU A 34 14.90 -30.76 -0.03
N LEU A 35 15.87 -31.19 -0.84
CA LEU A 35 17.02 -30.40 -1.28
C LEU A 35 16.91 -30.19 -2.80
N VAL A 36 16.77 -28.94 -3.23
CA VAL A 36 16.70 -28.56 -4.64
C VAL A 36 18.03 -27.94 -5.05
N LEU A 37 18.75 -28.62 -5.94
CA LEU A 37 20.02 -28.14 -6.48
C LEU A 37 19.82 -27.68 -7.93
N LEU A 38 20.13 -26.40 -8.19
CA LEU A 38 19.98 -25.78 -9.50
C LEU A 38 21.36 -25.52 -10.11
N GLY A 39 21.68 -26.25 -11.17
CA GLY A 39 22.98 -26.17 -11.83
C GLY A 39 23.22 -24.89 -12.66
N PRO A 40 24.30 -24.90 -13.48
CA PRO A 40 25.30 -25.95 -13.67
C PRO A 40 25.98 -26.40 -12.39
N PHE A 41 26.15 -27.71 -12.34
CA PHE A 41 26.98 -28.37 -11.36
C PHE A 41 28.44 -28.31 -11.81
N VAL A 42 28.70 -28.64 -13.08
CA VAL A 42 30.00 -28.44 -13.73
C VAL A 42 29.86 -27.24 -14.67
N ASP A 43 30.50 -26.13 -14.33
CA ASP A 43 30.40 -24.89 -15.09
C ASP A 43 31.38 -24.91 -16.27
N SER A 44 30.86 -24.90 -17.51
CA SER A 44 31.70 -24.82 -18.71
C SER A 44 32.56 -23.56 -18.75
N GLU A 45 32.15 -22.52 -18.02
CA GLU A 45 32.87 -21.27 -17.95
C GLU A 45 33.96 -21.23 -16.85
N HIS A 46 34.10 -22.30 -16.06
CA HIS A 46 35.09 -22.39 -14.98
C HIS A 46 36.53 -22.22 -15.50
N PRO A 47 37.40 -21.43 -14.84
CA PRO A 47 38.75 -21.15 -15.34
C PRO A 47 39.59 -22.39 -15.69
N GLU A 48 39.58 -23.42 -14.84
CA GLU A 48 40.33 -24.67 -15.11
C GLU A 48 39.75 -25.48 -16.28
N ILE A 49 38.42 -25.45 -16.46
CA ILE A 49 37.77 -26.17 -17.56
C ILE A 49 38.06 -25.45 -18.89
N LYS A 50 37.96 -24.12 -18.91
CA LYS A 50 38.27 -23.30 -20.09
C LYS A 50 39.72 -23.43 -20.54
N LYS A 51 40.66 -23.63 -19.61
CA LYS A 51 42.08 -23.85 -19.94
C LYS A 51 42.32 -25.20 -20.63
N GLY A 52 41.38 -26.14 -20.55
CA GLY A 52 41.53 -27.48 -21.10
C GLY A 52 42.59 -28.32 -20.36
N THR A 53 42.90 -27.97 -19.11
CA THR A 53 43.92 -28.64 -18.28
C THR A 53 43.35 -29.81 -17.47
N VAL A 54 42.04 -30.03 -17.53
CA VAL A 54 41.33 -31.06 -16.76
C VAL A 54 41.30 -32.36 -17.55
N ASP A 55 41.92 -33.40 -16.99
CA ASP A 55 41.94 -34.77 -17.56
C ASP A 55 40.70 -35.58 -17.15
N ALA A 56 39.52 -34.98 -17.32
CA ALA A 56 38.22 -35.59 -17.06
C ALA A 56 37.13 -34.92 -17.89
N THR A 57 36.19 -35.70 -18.37
CA THR A 57 35.00 -35.21 -19.09
C THR A 57 34.00 -34.55 -18.14
N PHE A 58 33.11 -33.71 -18.68
CA PHE A 58 32.02 -33.10 -17.90
C PHE A 58 31.19 -34.15 -17.16
N ASP A 59 30.90 -35.27 -17.82
CA ASP A 59 30.12 -36.37 -17.25
C ASP A 59 30.89 -37.08 -16.13
N GLU A 60 32.20 -37.32 -16.29
CA GLU A 60 33.02 -37.92 -15.22
C GLU A 60 33.08 -37.02 -13.99
N ILE A 61 33.30 -35.71 -14.17
CA ILE A 61 33.32 -34.76 -13.05
C ILE A 61 31.95 -34.73 -12.36
N PHE A 62 30.86 -34.68 -13.12
CA PHE A 62 29.50 -34.69 -12.54
C PHE A 62 29.21 -35.99 -11.79
N GLN A 63 29.54 -37.15 -12.38
CA GLN A 63 29.34 -38.45 -11.76
C GLN A 63 30.15 -38.59 -10.47
N VAL A 64 31.42 -38.20 -10.49
CA VAL A 64 32.31 -38.32 -9.32
C VAL A 64 31.93 -37.30 -8.25
N GLU A 65 31.89 -36.02 -8.58
CA GLU A 65 31.80 -34.95 -7.58
C GLU A 65 30.38 -34.73 -7.06
N VAL A 66 29.35 -34.96 -7.90
CA VAL A 66 27.96 -34.61 -7.58
C VAL A 66 27.11 -35.83 -7.25
N LEU A 67 27.33 -36.96 -7.94
CA LEU A 67 26.52 -38.16 -7.72
C LEU A 67 27.19 -39.17 -6.78
N THR A 68 28.52 -39.30 -6.83
CA THR A 68 29.24 -40.39 -6.17
C THR A 68 29.89 -39.98 -4.85
N LYS A 69 30.65 -38.89 -4.80
CA LYS A 69 31.27 -38.41 -3.54
C LYS A 69 30.25 -38.17 -2.43
N PRO A 70 29.07 -37.58 -2.69
CA PRO A 70 28.02 -37.49 -1.67
C PRO A 70 27.59 -38.86 -1.13
N ARG A 71 27.63 -39.94 -1.92
CA ARG A 71 27.28 -41.30 -1.46
C ARG A 71 28.27 -41.86 -0.44
N PHE A 72 29.55 -41.48 -0.50
CA PHE A 72 30.56 -42.00 0.42
C PHE A 72 30.50 -41.34 1.81
N ASP A 73 30.06 -40.08 1.91
CA ASP A 73 29.87 -39.37 3.19
C ASP A 73 28.44 -39.48 3.77
N ILE A 74 27.50 -39.93 2.94
CA ILE A 74 26.08 -40.08 3.26
C ILE A 74 25.73 -41.57 3.19
N HIS A 75 25.86 -42.28 4.32
CA HIS A 75 25.28 -43.62 4.49
C HIS A 75 23.73 -43.50 4.54
N ILE A 76 23.11 -43.29 3.39
CA ILE A 76 21.66 -43.43 3.21
C ILE A 76 21.44 -44.69 2.36
N PRO A 77 20.90 -45.78 2.94
CA PRO A 77 20.41 -46.91 2.15
C PRO A 77 19.32 -46.39 1.19
N ASP A 78 19.37 -46.76 -0.09
CA ASP A 78 18.41 -46.40 -1.16
C ASP A 78 18.41 -44.96 -1.70
N LEU A 79 19.57 -44.43 -2.12
CA LEU A 79 19.64 -43.13 -2.80
C LEU A 79 18.92 -43.08 -4.18
N GLU A 80 18.83 -44.21 -4.90
CA GLU A 80 18.17 -44.24 -6.23
C GLU A 80 16.67 -43.90 -6.16
N HIS A 81 16.01 -44.18 -5.04
CA HIS A 81 14.61 -43.82 -4.82
C HIS A 81 14.41 -42.40 -4.25
N GLN A 82 15.50 -41.70 -3.92
CA GLN A 82 15.47 -40.37 -3.28
C GLN A 82 15.98 -39.23 -4.19
N LEU A 83 16.64 -39.56 -5.31
CA LEU A 83 17.12 -38.58 -6.28
C LEU A 83 16.13 -38.45 -7.45
N THR A 84 15.72 -37.22 -7.77
CA THR A 84 14.86 -36.94 -8.94
C THR A 84 15.53 -35.89 -9.82
N SER A 85 15.69 -36.20 -11.10
CA SER A 85 16.14 -35.25 -12.12
C SER A 85 14.94 -34.59 -12.80
N LEU A 86 15.02 -33.29 -13.02
CA LEU A 86 13.97 -32.50 -13.68
C LEU A 86 14.53 -31.83 -14.94
N SER A 87 13.65 -31.58 -15.91
CA SER A 87 13.98 -30.75 -17.07
C SER A 87 14.28 -29.31 -16.66
N ASN A 88 14.95 -28.57 -17.54
CA ASN A 88 15.17 -27.14 -17.40
C ASN A 88 14.56 -26.38 -18.59
N PRO A 89 13.58 -25.48 -18.38
CA PRO A 89 12.88 -25.25 -17.12
C PRO A 89 12.05 -26.49 -16.70
N GLY A 90 11.65 -26.52 -15.44
CA GLY A 90 10.94 -27.66 -14.85
C GLY A 90 9.90 -27.23 -13.83
N THR A 91 8.90 -28.09 -13.61
CA THR A 91 7.92 -27.93 -12.54
C THR A 91 7.78 -29.23 -11.78
N PHE A 92 7.72 -29.14 -10.45
CA PHE A 92 7.44 -30.28 -9.58
C PHE A 92 6.45 -29.87 -8.48
N GLU A 93 5.86 -30.86 -7.83
CA GLU A 93 4.93 -30.65 -6.72
C GLU A 93 5.47 -31.35 -5.47
N ALA A 94 5.61 -30.60 -4.37
CA ALA A 94 6.04 -31.13 -3.08
C ALA A 94 5.06 -30.67 -2.00
N ASN A 95 4.46 -31.62 -1.26
CA ASN A 95 3.47 -31.33 -0.22
C ASN A 95 2.32 -30.41 -0.70
N GLN A 96 1.84 -30.62 -1.93
CA GLN A 96 0.80 -29.80 -2.59
C GLN A 96 1.23 -28.35 -2.87
N VAL A 97 2.54 -28.06 -2.89
CA VAL A 97 3.11 -26.78 -3.31
C VAL A 97 3.76 -26.99 -4.67
N LYS A 98 3.26 -26.29 -5.68
CA LYS A 98 3.79 -26.34 -7.04
C LYS A 98 4.98 -25.41 -7.16
N VAL A 99 6.15 -25.96 -7.49
CA VAL A 99 7.38 -25.21 -7.67
C VAL A 99 7.78 -25.23 -9.13
N GLY A 100 7.99 -24.05 -9.71
CA GLY A 100 8.62 -23.88 -11.01
C GLY A 100 10.07 -23.45 -10.85
N CYS A 101 10.96 -23.98 -11.68
CA CYS A 101 12.38 -23.61 -11.66
C CYS A 101 12.91 -23.40 -13.09
N CYS A 102 13.80 -22.43 -13.25
CA CYS A 102 14.51 -22.16 -14.49
C CYS A 102 15.95 -21.77 -14.13
N THR A 103 16.94 -22.52 -14.57
CA THR A 103 18.34 -22.23 -14.23
C THR A 103 18.93 -21.12 -15.09
N VAL A 104 18.32 -20.80 -16.23
CA VAL A 104 18.73 -19.69 -17.10
C VAL A 104 18.51 -18.37 -16.35
N ASP A 105 19.48 -17.44 -16.43
CA ASP A 105 19.37 -16.11 -15.83
C ASP A 105 18.46 -15.18 -16.64
N VAL A 106 17.21 -15.60 -16.78
CA VAL A 106 16.13 -14.90 -17.47
C VAL A 106 15.91 -13.49 -16.91
N LEU A 107 16.14 -13.30 -15.61
CA LEU A 107 16.01 -12.02 -14.96
C LEU A 107 17.08 -11.06 -15.49
N LYS A 108 18.36 -11.45 -15.53
CA LYS A 108 19.45 -10.63 -16.08
C LYS A 108 19.26 -10.35 -17.57
N HIS A 109 18.79 -11.32 -18.34
CA HIS A 109 18.54 -11.13 -19.78
C HIS A 109 17.41 -10.13 -20.02
N LEU A 110 16.24 -10.32 -19.39
CA LEU A 110 15.14 -9.36 -19.48
C LEU A 110 15.56 -7.99 -18.99
N SER A 111 16.36 -7.93 -17.92
CA SER A 111 16.89 -6.71 -17.35
C SER A 111 17.73 -5.90 -18.35
N GLY A 112 18.45 -6.55 -19.27
CA GLY A 112 19.24 -5.90 -20.31
C GLY A 112 18.39 -5.19 -21.38
N GLU A 113 17.22 -5.74 -21.68
CA GLU A 113 16.36 -5.30 -22.80
C GLU A 113 15.10 -4.53 -22.34
N GLU A 114 14.79 -4.57 -21.04
CA GLU A 114 13.57 -3.97 -20.50
C GLU A 114 13.66 -2.44 -20.42
N MET A 115 12.62 -1.77 -20.93
CA MET A 115 12.44 -0.33 -20.81
C MET A 115 11.20 -0.04 -19.96
N SER A 116 11.35 0.85 -18.99
CA SER A 116 10.22 1.30 -18.16
C SER A 116 10.06 2.80 -18.15
N LYS A 117 8.81 3.24 -18.27
CA LYS A 117 8.42 4.62 -18.04
C LYS A 117 7.99 4.77 -16.59
N ASN A 118 8.66 5.64 -15.85
CA ASN A 118 8.32 5.95 -14.47
C ASN A 118 7.82 7.41 -14.33
N PRO A 119 6.56 7.69 -14.66
CA PRO A 119 6.04 9.05 -14.71
C PRO A 119 5.93 9.72 -13.33
N SER A 120 5.97 8.95 -12.24
CA SER A 120 5.80 9.46 -10.87
C SER A 120 7.12 9.68 -10.12
N GLY A 121 8.27 9.37 -10.73
CA GLY A 121 9.58 9.45 -10.06
C GLY A 121 9.77 8.47 -8.89
N VAL A 122 8.76 7.66 -8.56
CA VAL A 122 8.80 6.67 -7.48
C VAL A 122 9.51 5.41 -8.01
N PRO A 123 10.67 4.98 -7.49
CA PRO A 123 11.37 3.83 -8.04
C PRO A 123 10.51 2.56 -8.01
N ILE A 124 10.04 2.12 -9.18
CA ILE A 124 9.36 0.84 -9.36
C ILE A 124 10.42 -0.26 -9.29
N ASP A 125 10.21 -1.22 -8.40
CA ASP A 125 11.13 -2.33 -8.19
C ASP A 125 11.37 -3.11 -9.48
N ARG A 126 12.63 -3.12 -9.95
CA ARG A 126 13.05 -3.74 -11.20
C ARG A 126 12.82 -5.26 -11.12
N MET A 127 13.16 -5.89 -10.01
CA MET A 127 13.07 -7.35 -9.89
C MET A 127 11.64 -7.88 -9.91
N SER A 128 10.74 -7.28 -9.13
CA SER A 128 9.30 -7.63 -9.16
C SER A 128 8.70 -7.48 -10.55
N ARG A 129 9.13 -6.46 -11.31
CA ARG A 129 8.66 -6.20 -12.67
C ARG A 129 9.17 -7.27 -13.65
N LEU A 130 10.44 -7.60 -13.59
CA LEU A 130 11.03 -8.69 -14.37
C LEU A 130 10.34 -10.03 -14.09
N ALA A 131 10.17 -10.40 -12.82
CA ALA A 131 9.44 -11.62 -12.44
C ALA A 131 7.96 -11.60 -12.91
N SER A 132 7.32 -10.43 -12.90
CA SER A 132 5.95 -10.28 -13.39
C SER A 132 5.82 -10.53 -14.89
N HIS A 133 6.85 -10.24 -15.69
CA HIS A 133 6.83 -10.53 -17.13
C HIS A 133 6.70 -12.04 -17.38
N LEU A 134 7.46 -12.87 -16.66
CA LEU A 134 7.37 -14.33 -16.78
C LEU A 134 5.97 -14.85 -16.45
N LEU A 135 5.41 -14.41 -15.32
CA LEU A 135 4.09 -14.87 -14.87
C LEU A 135 2.95 -14.41 -15.79
N ARG A 136 3.02 -13.15 -16.27
CA ARG A 136 1.99 -12.59 -17.16
C ARG A 136 2.03 -13.21 -18.54
N GLN A 137 3.23 -13.46 -19.07
CA GLN A 137 3.42 -14.07 -20.38
C GLN A 137 3.34 -15.60 -20.32
N ARG A 138 3.19 -16.18 -19.12
CA ARG A 138 3.14 -17.63 -18.87
C ARG A 138 4.29 -18.36 -19.57
N SER A 139 5.49 -17.80 -19.50
CA SER A 139 6.69 -18.36 -20.08
C SER A 139 7.85 -18.24 -19.09
N PHE A 140 8.61 -19.32 -18.94
CA PHE A 140 9.87 -19.33 -18.19
C PHE A 140 10.95 -18.48 -18.87
N TYR A 141 10.79 -18.17 -20.15
CA TYR A 141 11.69 -17.30 -20.90
C TYR A 141 10.92 -16.49 -21.95
N PRO A 142 10.37 -15.32 -21.59
CA PRO A 142 9.53 -14.54 -22.49
C PRO A 142 10.29 -13.57 -23.42
N LEU A 143 11.60 -13.40 -23.24
CA LEU A 143 12.42 -12.50 -24.06
C LEU A 143 12.61 -13.09 -25.46
N TYR A 144 12.23 -12.35 -26.49
CA TYR A 144 12.45 -12.71 -27.88
C TYR A 144 12.88 -11.49 -28.71
N PRO A 145 13.91 -11.62 -29.57
CA PRO A 145 14.79 -12.79 -29.73
C PRO A 145 15.64 -13.08 -28.48
N PRO A 146 16.03 -14.35 -28.23
CA PRO A 146 16.96 -14.68 -27.16
C PRO A 146 18.38 -14.14 -27.47
N PRO A 147 19.24 -13.92 -26.46
CA PRO A 147 20.66 -13.61 -26.68
C PRO A 147 21.36 -14.69 -27.48
N GLU A 148 22.31 -14.29 -28.33
CA GLU A 148 23.07 -15.21 -29.20
C GLU A 148 23.80 -16.32 -28.43
N SER A 149 24.21 -16.04 -27.19
CA SER A 149 24.90 -17.00 -26.32
C SER A 149 23.98 -18.06 -25.72
N LEU A 150 22.65 -17.94 -25.85
CA LEU A 150 21.68 -18.87 -25.27
C LEU A 150 21.22 -19.89 -26.32
N PRO A 151 21.47 -21.19 -26.12
CA PRO A 151 20.89 -22.23 -26.98
C PRO A 151 19.35 -22.16 -26.90
N TYR A 152 18.71 -21.85 -28.03
CA TYR A 152 17.26 -21.70 -28.12
C TYR A 152 16.72 -22.37 -29.38
N ASP A 153 15.92 -23.42 -29.19
CA ASP A 153 15.20 -24.07 -30.28
C ASP A 153 13.79 -23.48 -30.39
N SER A 154 13.58 -22.66 -31.43
CA SER A 154 12.29 -22.00 -31.68
C SER A 154 11.15 -22.98 -31.96
N SER A 155 11.45 -24.21 -32.40
CA SER A 155 10.42 -25.22 -32.68
C SER A 155 9.87 -25.85 -31.40
N LEU A 156 10.70 -26.01 -30.37
CA LEU A 156 10.33 -26.62 -29.09
C LEU A 156 9.90 -25.60 -28.04
N ALA A 157 10.41 -24.36 -28.13
CA ALA A 157 10.21 -23.30 -27.16
C ALA A 157 8.74 -23.04 -26.74
N PRO A 158 7.74 -22.98 -27.66
CA PRO A 158 6.36 -22.72 -27.28
C PRO A 158 5.78 -23.74 -26.30
N LYS A 159 6.27 -24.99 -26.33
CA LYS A 159 5.84 -26.07 -25.45
C LYS A 159 6.77 -26.21 -24.23
N ALA A 160 8.08 -26.16 -24.45
CA ALA A 160 9.09 -26.39 -23.42
C ALA A 160 9.18 -25.26 -22.38
N LEU A 161 8.89 -24.02 -22.78
CA LEU A 161 9.00 -22.84 -21.90
C LEU A 161 7.67 -22.42 -21.28
N GLN A 162 6.57 -23.08 -21.64
CA GLN A 162 5.24 -22.70 -21.20
C GLN A 162 5.03 -22.97 -19.71
N ILE A 163 4.57 -21.96 -18.97
CA ILE A 163 4.06 -22.11 -17.61
C ILE A 163 2.60 -22.53 -17.72
N SER A 164 2.38 -23.86 -17.73
CA SER A 164 1.04 -24.48 -17.88
C SER A 164 0.07 -24.09 -16.77
N SER A 165 0.59 -23.91 -15.56
CA SER A 165 -0.14 -23.39 -14.40
C SER A 165 0.81 -22.54 -13.56
N ILE A 166 0.30 -21.44 -13.00
CA ILE A 166 1.11 -20.54 -12.18
C ILE A 166 1.61 -21.32 -10.95
N PRO A 167 2.94 -21.44 -10.76
CA PRO A 167 3.48 -22.14 -9.60
C PRO A 167 3.29 -21.29 -8.34
N ASP A 168 3.18 -21.96 -7.19
CA ASP A 168 3.16 -21.32 -5.88
C ASP A 168 4.53 -20.71 -5.53
N ILE A 169 5.61 -21.36 -5.96
CA ILE A 169 6.99 -20.90 -5.78
C ILE A 169 7.70 -20.91 -7.14
N LEU A 170 8.36 -19.81 -7.50
CA LEU A 170 9.16 -19.71 -8.72
C LEU A 170 10.63 -19.45 -8.36
N LEU A 171 11.51 -20.40 -8.68
CA LEU A 171 12.94 -20.35 -8.42
C LEU A 171 13.69 -19.86 -9.67
N LEU A 172 14.27 -18.67 -9.59
CA LEU A 172 14.99 -17.99 -10.67
C LEU A 172 16.37 -17.53 -10.17
N PRO A 173 17.40 -18.40 -10.16
CA PRO A 173 18.77 -17.97 -9.88
C PRO A 173 19.22 -16.87 -10.84
N SER A 174 19.94 -15.88 -10.32
CA SER A 174 20.40 -14.72 -11.09
C SER A 174 21.64 -14.07 -10.48
N ASP A 175 22.55 -13.56 -11.31
CA ASP A 175 23.73 -12.78 -10.90
C ASP A 175 23.39 -11.33 -10.52
N MET A 176 22.12 -10.93 -10.66
CA MET A 176 21.70 -9.58 -10.31
C MET A 176 21.88 -9.31 -8.80
N ARG A 177 22.29 -8.07 -8.45
CA ARG A 177 22.65 -7.68 -7.07
C ARG A 177 21.64 -8.16 -6.02
N LYS A 178 22.18 -8.53 -4.85
CA LYS A 178 21.47 -8.99 -3.64
C LYS A 178 20.15 -8.23 -3.38
N LEU A 179 19.12 -8.98 -2.96
CA LEU A 179 17.74 -8.53 -2.72
C LEU A 179 17.66 -7.17 -1.99
N PRO A 180 17.35 -6.06 -2.71
CA PRO A 180 17.17 -4.75 -2.06
C PRO A 180 15.78 -4.62 -1.41
N ARG A 181 14.88 -5.57 -1.68
CA ARG A 181 13.52 -5.58 -1.18
C ARG A 181 13.15 -7.01 -0.77
N LEU A 182 12.58 -7.12 0.41
CA LEU A 182 11.89 -8.32 0.87
C LEU A 182 10.43 -7.95 1.09
N GLU A 183 9.53 -8.64 0.39
CA GLU A 183 8.10 -8.44 0.55
C GLU A 183 7.40 -9.77 0.77
N TYR A 184 6.69 -9.86 1.89
CA TYR A 184 5.87 -11.00 2.25
C TYR A 184 4.46 -10.49 2.57
N ARG A 185 3.44 -11.05 1.91
CA ARG A 185 2.05 -10.65 2.15
C ARG A 185 1.12 -11.84 2.15
N GLU A 186 0.42 -12.01 3.26
CA GLU A 186 -0.71 -12.94 3.32
C GLU A 186 -1.99 -12.24 2.83
N THR A 187 -2.61 -12.84 1.82
CA THR A 187 -3.75 -12.25 1.12
C THR A 187 -5.11 -12.81 1.56
N ASP A 188 -5.17 -14.00 2.18
CA ASP A 188 -6.43 -14.66 2.54
C ASP A 188 -6.36 -15.44 3.87
N VAL A 189 -7.47 -15.47 4.61
CA VAL A 189 -7.72 -16.35 5.77
C VAL A 189 -7.82 -17.82 5.33
N LYS A 190 -7.89 -18.12 4.03
CA LYS A 190 -7.87 -19.49 3.49
C LYS A 190 -6.51 -19.96 2.94
N SER A 191 -5.61 -19.08 2.46
CA SER A 191 -4.32 -19.48 1.84
C SER A 191 -3.32 -20.07 2.83
N LYS A 192 -2.72 -21.24 2.57
CA LYS A 192 -1.67 -21.81 3.45
C LYS A 192 -0.61 -20.74 3.75
N SER A 193 -0.37 -20.45 5.02
CA SER A 193 0.69 -19.51 5.41
C SER A 193 2.05 -20.20 5.26
N VAL A 194 3.03 -19.47 4.72
CA VAL A 194 4.41 -19.93 4.59
C VAL A 194 5.35 -19.06 5.44
N TRP A 195 4.85 -18.58 6.58
CA TRP A 195 5.63 -17.78 7.54
C TRP A 195 6.95 -18.45 7.91
N TRP A 196 6.99 -19.80 8.02
CA TRP A 196 8.19 -20.56 8.34
C TRP A 196 9.30 -20.37 7.31
N PHE A 197 8.95 -20.11 6.05
CA PHE A 197 9.91 -19.87 4.98
C PHE A 197 10.53 -18.49 5.14
N LEU A 198 9.72 -17.50 5.51
CA LEU A 198 10.19 -16.15 5.83
C LEU A 198 11.10 -16.19 7.05
N ASP A 199 10.72 -16.93 8.10
CA ASP A 199 11.51 -17.07 9.32
C ASP A 199 12.92 -17.63 9.04
N GLU A 200 12.98 -18.79 8.36
CA GLU A 200 14.25 -19.42 8.03
C GLU A 200 15.07 -18.56 7.05
N SER A 201 14.42 -17.85 6.13
CA SER A 201 15.07 -16.87 5.24
C SER A 201 15.68 -15.70 6.02
N MET A 202 14.93 -15.14 6.98
CA MET A 202 15.40 -14.06 7.84
C MET A 202 16.53 -14.53 8.74
N ARG A 203 16.53 -15.78 9.20
CA ARG A 203 17.61 -16.38 10.01
C ARG A 203 18.90 -16.57 9.20
N LEU A 204 18.79 -17.11 7.98
CA LEU A 204 19.95 -17.52 7.16
C LEU A 204 20.56 -16.40 6.33
N HIS A 205 19.77 -15.46 5.82
CA HIS A 205 20.28 -14.49 4.85
C HIS A 205 20.93 -13.27 5.51
N ASN A 206 22.03 -12.80 4.92
CA ASN A 206 22.64 -11.52 5.24
C ASN A 206 21.84 -10.40 4.57
N LEU A 207 21.27 -9.50 5.38
CA LEU A 207 20.40 -8.42 4.92
C LEU A 207 21.15 -7.13 4.54
N SER A 208 22.49 -7.16 4.40
CA SER A 208 23.34 -5.99 4.08
C SER A 208 22.91 -5.14 2.89
N SER A 209 22.21 -5.72 1.91
CA SER A 209 21.70 -4.99 0.75
C SER A 209 20.23 -4.55 0.88
N LEU A 210 19.52 -4.96 1.94
CA LEU A 210 18.10 -4.73 2.10
C LEU A 210 17.85 -3.22 2.29
N GLN A 211 16.95 -2.67 1.47
CA GLN A 211 16.53 -1.27 1.53
C GLN A 211 15.05 -1.13 1.86
N LYS A 212 14.25 -2.18 1.60
CA LYS A 212 12.80 -2.17 1.79
C LYS A 212 12.34 -3.50 2.38
N LEU A 213 11.73 -3.44 3.56
CA LEU A 213 11.10 -4.59 4.20
C LEU A 213 9.59 -4.35 4.28
N CYS A 214 8.80 -5.22 3.65
CA CYS A 214 7.35 -5.13 3.62
C CYS A 214 6.74 -6.48 4.05
N ILE A 215 6.32 -6.61 5.31
CA ILE A 215 5.76 -7.84 5.85
C ILE A 215 4.30 -7.59 6.25
N LYS A 216 3.41 -8.47 5.79
CA LYS A 216 2.03 -8.60 6.26
C LYS A 216 1.78 -10.05 6.65
N LEU A 217 1.76 -10.30 7.96
CA LEU A 217 1.41 -11.59 8.56
C LEU A 217 -0.09 -11.62 8.87
N GLY A 218 -0.75 -12.74 8.55
CA GLY A 218 -2.16 -12.96 8.78
C GLY A 218 -2.44 -13.70 10.09
N PRO A 219 -3.73 -13.99 10.38
CA PRO A 219 -4.19 -14.53 11.65
C PRO A 219 -3.66 -15.94 12.00
N ARG A 220 -3.15 -16.68 11.01
CA ARG A 220 -2.67 -18.06 11.18
C ARG A 220 -1.16 -18.16 11.42
N CYS A 221 -0.45 -17.05 11.49
CA CYS A 221 0.95 -17.05 11.91
C CYS A 221 1.01 -17.38 13.40
N PRO A 222 1.79 -18.39 13.82
CA PRO A 222 1.92 -18.71 15.23
C PRO A 222 2.70 -17.63 15.97
N VAL A 223 2.48 -17.60 17.28
CA VAL A 223 2.92 -16.53 18.20
C VAL A 223 4.38 -16.61 18.60
N ASP A 224 4.99 -17.78 18.41
CA ASP A 224 6.38 -18.07 18.75
C ASP A 224 7.38 -17.50 17.73
N VAL A 225 6.88 -16.91 16.64
CA VAL A 225 7.70 -16.26 15.62
C VAL A 225 8.30 -14.97 16.16
N ASP A 226 9.64 -14.90 16.20
CA ASP A 226 10.37 -13.72 16.66
C ASP A 226 10.42 -12.63 15.56
N VAL A 227 9.28 -11.98 15.36
CA VAL A 227 9.15 -10.83 14.46
C VAL A 227 9.99 -9.62 14.90
N VAL A 228 10.39 -9.57 16.17
CA VAL A 228 11.24 -8.50 16.72
C VAL A 228 12.66 -8.66 16.21
N GLU A 229 13.20 -9.89 16.24
CA GLU A 229 14.52 -10.22 15.68
C GLU A 229 14.58 -9.91 14.18
N TRP A 230 13.52 -10.18 13.44
CA TRP A 230 13.45 -9.87 12.00
C TRP A 230 13.63 -8.37 11.72
N VAL A 231 12.93 -7.53 12.48
CA VAL A 231 13.02 -6.07 12.35
C VAL A 231 14.39 -5.59 12.82
N ALA A 232 14.90 -6.13 13.93
CA ALA A 232 16.22 -5.77 14.46
C ALA A 232 17.32 -6.08 13.44
N LYS A 233 17.36 -7.31 12.92
CA LYS A 233 18.32 -7.74 11.89
C LYS A 233 18.24 -6.88 10.63
N ALA A 234 17.04 -6.49 10.21
CA ALA A 234 16.86 -5.62 9.06
C ALA A 234 17.35 -4.20 9.32
N VAL A 235 17.11 -3.64 10.51
CA VAL A 235 17.52 -2.27 10.84
C VAL A 235 19.02 -2.17 11.13
N ASP A 236 19.57 -3.13 11.86
CA ASP A 236 20.99 -3.12 12.29
C ASP A 236 21.92 -3.58 11.17
N GLY A 237 21.47 -4.52 10.35
CA GLY A 237 22.27 -5.14 9.31
C GLY A 237 22.28 -4.42 7.97
N SER A 238 21.49 -3.36 7.76
CA SER A 238 21.25 -2.81 6.41
C SER A 238 20.98 -1.30 6.34
N VAL A 239 21.08 -0.73 5.14
CA VAL A 239 20.67 0.66 4.85
C VAL A 239 19.17 0.68 4.55
N LEU A 240 18.36 0.42 5.57
CA LEU A 240 16.91 0.30 5.42
C LEU A 240 16.28 1.68 5.21
N HIS A 241 15.57 1.85 4.09
CA HIS A 241 14.87 3.09 3.75
C HIS A 241 13.37 3.02 3.98
N LYS A 242 12.76 1.83 3.86
CA LYS A 242 11.32 1.64 4.04
C LYS A 242 11.03 0.39 4.85
N LEU A 243 10.27 0.56 5.92
CA LEU A 243 9.71 -0.54 6.69
C LEU A 243 8.19 -0.44 6.66
N LYS A 244 7.54 -1.53 6.24
CA LYS A 244 6.11 -1.71 6.38
C LYS A 244 5.86 -3.03 7.08
N PHE A 245 5.31 -2.98 8.28
CA PHE A 245 5.03 -4.14 9.09
C PHE A 245 3.57 -4.14 9.50
N ARG A 246 2.85 -5.22 9.17
CA ARG A 246 1.43 -5.40 9.48
C ARG A 246 1.22 -6.75 10.13
N LEU A 247 0.70 -6.74 11.35
CA LEU A 247 0.54 -7.94 12.16
C LEU A 247 -0.93 -8.17 12.48
N LEU A 248 -1.60 -9.01 11.69
CA LEU A 248 -3.03 -9.31 11.84
C LEU A 248 -3.29 -10.59 12.67
N TRP A 249 -2.34 -10.99 13.52
CA TRP A 249 -2.52 -12.16 14.37
C TRP A 249 -3.52 -11.89 15.51
N GLU A 250 -4.06 -12.95 16.09
CA GLU A 250 -5.07 -12.83 17.15
C GLU A 250 -4.46 -12.70 18.56
N SER A 251 -3.14 -12.60 18.63
CA SER A 251 -2.38 -12.66 19.88
C SER A 251 -1.95 -11.29 20.38
N GLU A 252 -1.28 -11.28 21.53
CA GLU A 252 -0.86 -10.04 22.20
C GLU A 252 -0.05 -9.12 21.26
N PRO A 253 -0.19 -7.79 21.41
CA PRO A 253 0.61 -6.83 20.67
C PRO A 253 2.11 -6.98 20.91
N VAL A 254 2.91 -6.73 19.87
CA VAL A 254 4.39 -6.84 19.94
C VAL A 254 5.05 -5.47 19.96
N THR A 255 6.00 -5.29 20.86
CA THR A 255 6.89 -4.12 20.89
C THR A 255 8.02 -4.28 19.89
N MET A 256 8.21 -3.28 19.03
CA MET A 256 9.29 -3.25 18.05
C MET A 256 10.66 -3.02 18.73
N PRO A 257 11.77 -3.48 18.13
CA PRO A 257 13.09 -3.35 18.74
C PRO A 257 13.53 -1.89 18.82
N ASN A 258 14.29 -1.54 19.87
CA ASN A 258 14.80 -0.17 20.08
C ASN A 258 15.63 0.36 18.90
N SER A 259 16.33 -0.52 18.18
CA SER A 259 17.10 -0.15 16.99
C SER A 259 16.23 0.49 15.91
N LEU A 260 14.94 0.08 15.79
CA LEU A 260 14.00 0.70 14.87
C LEU A 260 13.88 2.22 15.08
N TYR A 261 13.76 2.65 16.34
CA TYR A 261 13.52 4.04 16.73
C TYR A 261 14.78 4.93 16.69
N THR A 262 15.93 4.34 16.38
CA THR A 262 17.22 5.04 16.21
C THR A 262 17.77 4.92 14.78
N CYS A 263 17.00 4.33 13.86
CA CYS A 263 17.41 4.08 12.49
C CYS A 263 17.53 5.38 11.68
N LYS A 264 18.77 5.76 11.35
CA LYS A 264 19.08 7.02 10.65
C LYS A 264 18.72 7.02 9.16
N THR A 265 18.59 5.86 8.55
CA THR A 265 18.39 5.70 7.09
C THR A 265 16.92 5.60 6.71
N LEU A 266 16.05 5.36 7.69
CA LEU A 266 14.64 5.08 7.48
C LEU A 266 13.91 6.35 7.02
N THR A 267 13.32 6.28 5.83
CA THR A 267 12.59 7.40 5.21
C THR A 267 11.08 7.24 5.33
N LYS A 268 10.60 6.00 5.35
CA LYS A 268 9.19 5.67 5.52
C LYS A 268 9.00 4.51 6.50
N LEU A 269 8.14 4.72 7.49
CA LEU A 269 7.75 3.72 8.47
C LEU A 269 6.23 3.53 8.41
N THR A 270 5.78 2.29 8.27
CA THR A 270 4.38 1.91 8.38
C THR A 270 4.26 0.79 9.40
N LEU A 271 3.55 1.03 10.50
CA LEU A 271 3.20 0.05 11.51
C LEU A 271 1.68 -0.13 11.51
N SER A 272 1.19 -1.36 11.65
CA SER A 272 -0.25 -1.62 11.69
C SER A 272 -0.67 -2.78 12.57
N TYR A 273 -1.87 -2.68 13.16
CA TYR A 273 -2.56 -3.70 13.95
C TYR A 273 -1.84 -4.05 15.26
N LYS A 274 -1.54 -5.33 15.55
CA LYS A 274 -1.00 -5.82 16.84
C LYS A 274 0.47 -5.45 17.08
N ILE A 275 0.83 -4.20 16.79
CA ILE A 275 2.11 -3.58 17.10
C ILE A 275 1.87 -2.62 18.25
N LEU A 276 2.57 -2.83 19.35
CA LEU A 276 2.57 -1.94 20.50
C LEU A 276 3.55 -0.79 20.26
N VAL A 277 3.02 0.43 20.21
CA VAL A 277 3.80 1.67 20.22
C VAL A 277 4.21 1.95 21.66
N ASP A 278 5.18 1.19 22.14
CA ASP A 278 5.94 1.44 23.37
C ASP A 278 7.34 1.92 22.97
N VAL A 279 7.52 3.23 23.01
CA VAL A 279 8.67 3.88 22.40
C VAL A 279 9.71 4.16 23.49
N PRO A 280 11.01 3.89 23.28
CA PRO A 280 12.05 4.20 24.26
C PRO A 280 12.19 5.72 24.45
N CYS A 281 12.84 6.15 25.54
CA CYS A 281 13.09 7.58 25.79
C CYS A 281 13.99 8.23 24.73
N LEU A 282 14.91 7.45 24.12
CA LEU A 282 15.81 7.93 23.08
C LEU A 282 15.25 7.57 21.70
N VAL A 283 14.61 8.54 21.04
CA VAL A 283 14.11 8.40 19.66
C VAL A 283 14.82 9.39 18.78
N TYR A 284 15.39 8.92 17.68
CA TYR A 284 16.00 9.80 16.70
C TYR A 284 15.95 9.18 15.29
N LEU A 285 15.02 9.69 14.49
CA LEU A 285 14.73 9.24 13.13
C LEU A 285 14.96 10.41 12.14
N PRO A 286 16.24 10.80 11.91
CA PRO A 286 16.60 12.03 11.21
C PRO A 286 16.19 12.08 9.72
N SER A 287 15.93 10.93 9.10
CA SER A 287 15.56 10.84 7.68
C SER A 287 14.07 10.55 7.47
N LEU A 288 13.29 10.35 8.54
CA LEU A 288 11.91 9.87 8.41
C LEU A 288 11.00 10.98 7.89
N ASN A 289 10.57 10.84 6.64
CA ASN A 289 9.69 11.80 5.97
C ASN A 289 8.21 11.40 6.05
N ARG A 290 7.92 10.11 6.22
CA ARG A 290 6.55 9.59 6.27
C ARG A 290 6.39 8.55 7.36
N LEU A 291 5.38 8.75 8.20
CA LEU A 291 4.97 7.83 9.25
C LEU A 291 3.50 7.46 9.06
N ASP A 292 3.23 6.16 8.94
CA ASP A 292 1.89 5.61 8.86
C ASP A 292 1.65 4.71 10.09
N LEU A 293 0.71 5.06 10.96
CA LEU A 293 0.30 4.29 12.15
C LEU A 293 -1.17 3.88 11.98
N GLN A 294 -1.40 2.60 11.65
CA GLN A 294 -2.74 2.13 11.23
C GLN A 294 -3.26 1.04 12.16
N TYR A 295 -4.23 1.36 13.00
CA TYR A 295 -4.84 0.46 13.99
C TYR A 295 -3.80 -0.11 14.96
N VAL A 296 -2.75 0.65 15.28
CA VAL A 296 -1.72 0.25 16.24
C VAL A 296 -2.22 0.39 17.67
N VAL A 297 -1.64 -0.37 18.59
CA VAL A 297 -1.92 -0.25 20.02
C VAL A 297 -0.94 0.75 20.63
N TYR A 298 -1.43 1.75 21.35
CA TYR A 298 -0.58 2.73 22.04
C TYR A 298 -0.47 2.38 23.52
N LYS A 299 0.75 2.37 24.06
CA LYS A 299 0.97 2.03 25.47
C LYS A 299 0.44 3.11 26.43
N ASP A 300 0.74 4.37 26.14
CA ASP A 300 0.46 5.51 27.00
C ASP A 300 0.33 6.80 26.17
N GLU A 301 -0.15 7.88 26.81
CA GLU A 301 -0.31 9.20 26.18
C GLU A 301 1.00 9.84 25.72
N ASP A 302 2.15 9.36 26.19
CA ASP A 302 3.47 9.91 25.89
C ASP A 302 4.17 9.17 24.73
N SER A 303 3.75 7.96 24.40
CA SER A 303 4.46 7.10 23.45
C SER A 303 4.44 7.66 22.02
N HIS A 304 3.28 8.12 21.53
CA HIS A 304 3.23 8.80 20.22
C HIS A 304 3.92 10.15 20.26
N VAL A 305 3.85 10.89 21.38
CA VAL A 305 4.51 12.20 21.52
C VAL A 305 6.01 12.04 21.39
N ARG A 306 6.60 11.07 22.10
CA ARG A 306 8.03 10.74 22.01
C ARG A 306 8.42 10.34 20.58
N LEU A 307 7.64 9.47 19.94
CA LEU A 307 7.89 9.06 18.56
C LEU A 307 7.91 10.25 17.59
N LEU A 308 6.89 11.12 17.65
CA LEU A 308 6.78 12.27 16.77
C LEU A 308 7.89 13.30 17.03
N SER A 309 8.26 13.53 18.29
CA SER A 309 9.33 14.46 18.66
C SER A 309 10.71 14.02 18.14
N GLY A 310 10.93 12.71 17.98
CA GLY A 310 12.16 12.14 17.43
C GLY A 310 12.26 12.20 15.90
N CYS A 311 11.26 12.75 15.19
CA CYS A 311 11.18 12.78 13.73
C CYS A 311 11.27 14.22 13.17
N PRO A 312 12.46 14.86 13.15
CA PRO A 312 12.61 16.30 12.88
C PRO A 312 12.28 16.74 11.43
N VAL A 313 12.25 15.80 10.47
CA VAL A 313 11.99 16.08 9.04
C VAL A 313 10.67 15.45 8.54
N LEU A 314 9.80 15.04 9.45
CA LEU A 314 8.54 14.37 9.12
C LEU A 314 7.63 15.32 8.34
N LYS A 315 7.20 14.90 7.14
CA LYS A 315 6.34 15.68 6.24
C LYS A 315 4.93 15.12 6.13
N TYR A 316 4.78 13.80 6.26
CA TYR A 316 3.52 13.09 6.08
C TYR A 316 3.23 12.21 7.29
N LEU A 317 2.07 12.40 7.92
CA LEU A 317 1.59 11.59 9.03
C LEU A 317 0.20 11.05 8.69
N ASP A 318 0.07 9.73 8.70
CA ASP A 318 -1.21 9.02 8.51
C ASP A 318 -1.50 8.19 9.76
N VAL A 319 -2.59 8.52 10.45
CA VAL A 319 -3.00 7.88 11.71
C VAL A 319 -4.41 7.36 11.54
N LEU A 320 -4.57 6.05 11.60
CA LEU A 320 -5.87 5.39 11.72
C LEU A 320 -5.91 4.74 13.08
N ARG A 321 -6.89 5.08 13.90
CA ARG A 321 -7.08 4.50 15.23
C ARG A 321 -8.25 3.55 15.23
N ASP A 322 -8.16 2.52 16.05
CA ASP A 322 -9.27 1.62 16.30
C ASP A 322 -10.09 2.09 17.51
N ASP A 323 -11.34 1.65 17.58
CA ASP A 323 -12.19 1.81 18.77
C ASP A 323 -12.08 0.61 19.73
N ASP A 324 -11.11 -0.27 19.48
CA ASP A 324 -10.89 -1.49 20.26
C ASP A 324 -10.43 -1.18 21.70
N ASP A 325 -10.70 -2.11 22.62
CA ASP A 325 -10.43 -1.97 24.07
C ASP A 325 -8.93 -1.83 24.39
N ASP A 326 -8.05 -2.20 23.45
CA ASP A 326 -6.59 -2.13 23.58
C ASP A 326 -6.04 -0.69 23.42
N ASP A 327 -6.75 0.25 22.77
CA ASP A 327 -6.26 1.62 22.58
C ASP A 327 -6.65 2.53 23.76
N HIS A 328 -5.74 2.61 24.73
CA HIS A 328 -5.90 3.39 25.97
C HIS A 328 -5.58 4.88 25.83
N VAL A 329 -5.18 5.38 24.65
CA VAL A 329 -4.84 6.79 24.50
C VAL A 329 -6.11 7.63 24.41
N MET A 330 -6.33 8.50 25.38
CA MET A 330 -7.47 9.43 25.34
C MET A 330 -7.09 10.68 24.55
N LYS A 331 -5.90 11.23 24.78
CA LYS A 331 -5.43 12.44 24.10
C LYS A 331 -4.35 12.15 23.06
N PHE A 332 -4.69 12.30 21.78
CA PHE A 332 -3.71 12.23 20.70
C PHE A 332 -3.17 13.63 20.37
N THR A 333 -1.86 13.84 20.49
CA THR A 333 -1.23 15.15 20.32
C THR A 333 -0.24 15.13 19.16
N VAL A 334 -0.43 16.03 18.20
CA VAL A 334 0.43 16.22 17.04
C VAL A 334 1.11 17.59 17.11
N LYS A 335 2.41 17.58 17.43
CA LYS A 335 3.27 18.76 17.51
C LYS A 335 4.54 18.55 16.70
N VAL A 336 4.44 18.73 15.39
CA VAL A 336 5.53 18.43 14.45
C VAL A 336 5.76 19.60 13.50
N PRO A 337 6.70 20.52 13.78
CA PRO A 337 6.86 21.76 12.99
C PRO A 337 7.14 21.56 11.49
N SER A 338 7.71 20.42 11.10
CA SER A 338 8.03 20.08 9.71
C SER A 338 6.86 19.47 8.91
N LEU A 339 5.75 19.14 9.58
CA LEU A 339 4.65 18.36 9.01
C LEU A 339 3.83 19.19 8.02
N LEU A 340 3.60 18.61 6.83
CA LEU A 340 2.91 19.26 5.70
C LEU A 340 1.54 18.65 5.44
N GLU A 341 1.39 17.34 5.66
CA GLU A 341 0.15 16.61 5.46
C GLU A 341 -0.17 15.72 6.65
N LEU A 342 -1.39 15.83 7.17
CA LEU A 342 -1.92 15.02 8.26
C LEU A 342 -3.22 14.35 7.83
N THR A 343 -3.27 13.04 7.96
CA THR A 343 -4.50 12.25 7.96
C THR A 343 -4.70 11.64 9.34
N TYR A 344 -5.87 11.86 9.93
CA TYR A 344 -6.27 11.29 11.21
C TYR A 344 -7.68 10.74 11.12
N ALA A 345 -7.87 9.46 11.39
CA ALA A 345 -9.20 8.84 11.44
C ALA A 345 -9.35 7.93 12.66
N THR A 346 -10.58 7.85 13.19
CA THR A 346 -10.97 6.91 14.25
C THR A 346 -11.90 5.81 13.68
N GLY A 347 -12.07 4.70 14.40
CA GLY A 347 -12.97 3.61 14.02
C GLY A 347 -14.45 4.03 14.06
N VAL A 348 -15.37 3.18 13.57
CA VAL A 348 -16.81 3.53 13.37
C VAL A 348 -17.76 2.74 14.28
N LEU A 349 -17.29 1.94 15.24
CA LEU A 349 -18.07 0.75 15.62
C LEU A 349 -18.55 0.61 17.06
N SER A 350 -18.48 1.64 17.91
CA SER A 350 -19.34 1.59 19.10
C SER A 350 -19.87 2.95 19.56
N GLN A 351 -21.20 3.04 19.67
CA GLN A 351 -21.89 4.05 20.47
C GLN A 351 -21.64 3.76 21.96
N ARG A 352 -20.38 3.70 22.39
CA ARG A 352 -20.09 3.69 23.83
C ARG A 352 -20.23 5.13 24.32
N ASP A 353 -21.29 5.35 25.07
CA ASP A 353 -21.39 6.50 25.96
C ASP A 353 -20.16 6.51 26.89
N GLY A 354 -19.30 7.51 26.76
CA GLY A 354 -18.44 7.91 27.89
C GLY A 354 -16.93 8.05 27.69
N ASN A 355 -16.33 7.77 26.52
CA ASN A 355 -14.90 8.06 26.35
C ASN A 355 -14.66 9.33 25.54
N ASP A 356 -14.47 10.46 26.22
CA ASP A 356 -14.01 11.72 25.62
C ASP A 356 -12.53 11.58 25.18
N ARG A 357 -12.27 10.90 24.05
CA ARG A 357 -10.95 11.07 23.41
C ARG A 357 -10.85 12.52 22.90
N SER A 358 -9.63 13.00 22.69
CA SER A 358 -9.37 14.34 22.18
C SER A 358 -8.18 14.36 21.23
N LEU A 359 -8.24 15.26 20.25
CA LEU A 359 -7.18 15.46 19.27
C LEU A 359 -6.61 16.87 19.42
N VAL A 360 -5.30 16.98 19.61
CA VAL A 360 -4.58 18.27 19.67
C VAL A 360 -3.66 18.38 18.47
N ILE A 361 -3.83 19.42 17.66
CA ILE A 361 -2.97 19.70 16.50
C ILE A 361 -2.36 21.09 16.65
N ASP A 362 -1.03 21.13 16.72
CA ASP A 362 -0.23 22.35 16.73
C ASP A 362 0.94 22.16 15.76
N THR A 363 0.69 22.54 14.50
CA THR A 363 1.59 22.31 13.36
C THR A 363 1.38 23.44 12.34
N PRO A 364 2.06 24.59 12.48
CA PRO A 364 1.78 25.78 11.67
C PRO A 364 2.18 25.64 10.19
N SER A 365 3.03 24.66 9.86
CA SER A 365 3.47 24.36 8.49
C SER A 365 2.48 23.54 7.66
N LEU A 366 1.40 23.06 8.28
CA LEU A 366 0.46 22.14 7.64
C LEU A 366 -0.22 22.79 6.42
N THR A 367 -0.28 22.04 5.32
CA THR A 367 -0.89 22.48 4.04
C THR A 367 -2.12 21.66 3.67
N TYR A 368 -2.15 20.40 4.10
CA TYR A 368 -3.23 19.44 3.92
C TYR A 368 -3.64 18.84 5.26
N LEU A 369 -4.93 18.89 5.57
CA LEU A 369 -5.51 18.29 6.75
C LEU A 369 -6.68 17.39 6.36
N ASP A 370 -6.67 16.15 6.84
CA ASP A 370 -7.72 15.17 6.64
C ASP A 370 -8.14 14.54 7.97
N ILE A 371 -9.36 14.82 8.43
CA ILE A 371 -9.86 14.33 9.73
C ILE A 371 -11.20 13.61 9.57
N PHE A 372 -11.22 12.33 9.93
CA PHE A 372 -12.40 11.48 10.01
C PHE A 372 -12.60 10.97 11.44
N ASP A 373 -13.19 11.80 12.30
CA ASP A 373 -13.48 11.40 13.68
C ASP A 373 -14.95 11.00 13.86
N TYR A 374 -15.23 9.77 14.27
CA TYR A 374 -16.60 9.22 14.32
C TYR A 374 -17.35 9.48 15.61
N SER A 375 -16.64 9.82 16.67
CA SER A 375 -17.12 9.77 18.05
C SER A 375 -17.42 11.15 18.65
N GLY A 376 -17.35 12.22 17.83
CA GLY A 376 -17.78 13.57 18.24
C GLY A 376 -16.85 14.26 19.24
N HIS A 377 -15.62 13.76 19.35
CA HIS A 377 -14.61 14.19 20.29
C HIS A 377 -14.16 15.65 20.14
N SER A 378 -13.64 16.20 21.24
CA SER A 378 -13.07 17.55 21.26
C SER A 378 -11.78 17.61 20.44
N CYS A 379 -11.76 18.50 19.44
CA CYS A 379 -10.58 18.79 18.64
C CYS A 379 -10.04 20.17 19.03
N SER A 380 -8.82 20.23 19.55
CA SER A 380 -8.08 21.47 19.80
C SER A 380 -7.07 21.68 18.68
N ILE A 381 -7.46 22.49 17.70
CA ILE A 381 -6.64 22.76 16.53
C ILE A 381 -6.17 24.22 16.61
N GLU A 382 -4.85 24.38 16.71
CA GLU A 382 -4.20 25.68 16.76
C GLU A 382 -4.19 26.37 15.37
N TYR A 383 -3.76 27.63 15.34
CA TYR A 383 -3.75 28.42 14.10
C TYR A 383 -2.72 27.88 13.09
N MET A 384 -3.17 27.53 11.89
CA MET A 384 -2.37 26.95 10.80
C MET A 384 -2.41 27.87 9.56
N PRO A 385 -1.51 28.88 9.48
CA PRO A 385 -1.57 29.92 8.46
C PRO A 385 -1.32 29.42 7.02
N ARG A 386 -0.72 28.24 6.86
CA ARG A 386 -0.37 27.66 5.54
C ARG A 386 -1.40 26.66 5.01
N LEU A 387 -2.48 26.42 5.77
CA LEU A 387 -3.49 25.44 5.40
C LEU A 387 -4.16 25.84 4.09
N THR A 388 -4.08 24.96 3.09
CA THR A 388 -4.63 25.20 1.75
C THR A 388 -5.79 24.28 1.44
N ARG A 389 -5.75 23.04 1.94
CA ARG A 389 -6.79 22.02 1.74
C ARG A 389 -7.19 21.40 3.08
N ALA A 390 -8.49 21.29 3.29
CA ALA A 390 -9.07 20.57 4.42
C ALA A 390 -10.11 19.56 3.94
N TRP A 391 -9.97 18.32 4.37
CA TRP A 391 -10.97 17.27 4.26
C TRP A 391 -11.41 16.93 5.69
N MET A 392 -12.69 17.11 5.99
CA MET A 392 -13.18 16.87 7.33
C MET A 392 -14.52 16.17 7.34
N ASN A 393 -14.75 15.47 8.43
CA ASN A 393 -16.08 15.11 8.84
C ASN A 393 -16.82 16.34 9.42
N ALA A 394 -18.05 16.57 8.97
CA ALA A 394 -18.88 17.70 9.36
C ALA A 394 -19.31 17.72 10.83
N SER A 395 -19.14 16.63 11.58
CA SER A 395 -19.42 16.59 13.03
C SER A 395 -18.37 17.28 13.89
N ILE A 396 -17.22 17.67 13.30
CA ILE A 396 -16.17 18.40 14.02
C ILE A 396 -16.65 19.83 14.28
N HIS A 397 -16.51 20.29 15.53
CA HIS A 397 -16.80 21.66 15.94
C HIS A 397 -15.49 22.47 16.00
N PRO A 398 -15.17 23.27 14.97
CA PRO A 398 -13.92 24.00 14.93
C PRO A 398 -13.90 25.16 15.95
N GLY A 399 -12.86 25.22 16.79
CA GLY A 399 -12.61 26.36 17.67
C GLY A 399 -12.16 27.62 16.90
N GLU A 400 -12.15 28.78 17.55
CA GLU A 400 -11.87 30.09 16.92
C GLU A 400 -10.55 30.14 16.12
N LYS A 401 -9.47 29.59 16.68
CA LYS A 401 -8.15 29.55 16.02
C LYS A 401 -8.18 28.73 14.74
N PHE A 402 -8.92 27.63 14.74
CA PHE A 402 -9.08 26.79 13.57
C PHE A 402 -9.98 27.45 12.52
N LEU A 403 -11.05 28.12 12.95
CA LEU A 403 -11.91 28.92 12.08
C LEU A 403 -11.12 29.98 11.31
N LYS A 404 -10.17 30.65 11.98
CA LYS A 404 -9.26 31.59 11.33
C LYS A 404 -8.43 30.92 10.23
N SER A 405 -7.94 29.70 10.47
CA SER A 405 -7.17 28.90 9.49
C SER A 405 -8.04 28.48 8.29
N LEU A 406 -9.30 28.10 8.55
CA LEU A 406 -10.26 27.69 7.55
C LEU A 406 -10.69 28.85 6.62
N SER A 407 -10.68 30.09 7.10
CA SER A 407 -11.08 31.26 6.31
C SER A 407 -10.22 31.52 5.06
N THR A 408 -8.99 30.98 5.03
CA THR A 408 -7.99 31.21 3.97
C THR A 408 -7.74 29.98 3.08
N ILE A 409 -8.44 28.87 3.29
CA ILE A 409 -8.25 27.65 2.49
C ILE A 409 -8.79 27.84 1.05
N LYS A 410 -8.25 27.06 0.11
CA LYS A 410 -8.71 27.03 -1.29
C LYS A 410 -9.61 25.84 -1.60
N TYR A 411 -9.41 24.73 -0.88
CA TYR A 411 -10.11 23.47 -1.13
C TYR A 411 -10.72 22.94 0.18
N LEU A 412 -12.03 22.71 0.17
CA LEU A 412 -12.76 22.16 1.31
C LEU A 412 -13.57 20.94 0.89
N THR A 413 -13.41 19.83 1.60
CA THR A 413 -14.29 18.68 1.51
C THR A 413 -14.94 18.43 2.87
N LEU A 414 -16.27 18.42 2.91
CA LEU A 414 -17.05 18.08 4.10
C LEU A 414 -17.81 16.78 3.87
N THR A 415 -17.51 15.77 4.67
CA THR A 415 -18.17 14.45 4.62
C THR A 415 -19.08 14.22 5.81
N ARG A 416 -19.96 13.22 5.69
CA ARG A 416 -20.96 12.85 6.70
C ARG A 416 -21.81 14.02 7.18
N LEU A 417 -22.22 14.88 6.25
CA LEU A 417 -22.98 16.09 6.55
C LEU A 417 -24.36 15.75 7.14
N HIS A 418 -24.51 16.04 8.44
CA HIS A 418 -25.80 16.07 9.14
C HIS A 418 -26.44 17.47 9.06
N THR A 419 -25.65 18.50 9.36
CA THR A 419 -26.00 19.93 9.33
C THR A 419 -24.78 20.74 8.86
N LEU A 420 -25.01 21.94 8.30
CA LEU A 420 -23.95 22.89 7.94
C LEU A 420 -23.80 24.02 8.96
N VAL A 421 -24.62 24.08 10.02
CA VAL A 421 -24.63 25.18 10.99
C VAL A 421 -23.24 25.53 11.55
N PRO A 422 -22.38 24.58 11.95
CA PRO A 422 -21.03 24.90 12.44
C PRO A 422 -20.15 25.64 11.41
N TRP A 423 -20.42 25.42 10.13
CA TRP A 423 -19.65 25.93 9.00
C TRP A 423 -20.20 27.26 8.47
N CYS A 424 -21.44 27.60 8.83
CA CYS A 424 -22.11 28.84 8.42
C CYS A 424 -21.59 30.10 9.13
N ASN A 425 -20.79 29.95 10.18
CA ASN A 425 -20.15 31.10 10.86
C ASN A 425 -18.81 31.50 10.24
N VAL A 426 -18.30 30.71 9.29
CA VAL A 426 -16.98 30.91 8.69
C VAL A 426 -17.15 31.63 7.37
N VAL A 427 -16.42 32.73 7.17
CA VAL A 427 -16.31 33.40 5.88
C VAL A 427 -15.09 32.84 5.15
N PHE A 428 -15.34 32.07 4.09
CA PHE A 428 -14.33 31.41 3.28
C PHE A 428 -13.87 32.34 2.16
N SER A 429 -13.00 33.29 2.51
CA SER A 429 -12.59 34.40 1.64
C SER A 429 -11.84 33.99 0.36
N LEU A 430 -11.16 32.84 0.37
CA LEU A 430 -10.31 32.34 -0.72
C LEU A 430 -10.75 30.99 -1.28
N LEU A 431 -11.88 30.44 -0.83
CA LEU A 431 -12.31 29.10 -1.21
C LEU A 431 -12.70 29.05 -2.68
N GLU A 432 -11.99 28.22 -3.45
CA GLU A 432 -12.19 28.05 -4.89
C GLU A 432 -12.98 26.77 -5.18
N GLU A 433 -12.77 25.70 -4.40
CA GLU A 433 -13.46 24.43 -4.57
C GLU A 433 -14.06 23.91 -3.26
N CYS A 434 -15.33 23.53 -3.31
CA CYS A 434 -16.06 22.95 -2.19
C CYS A 434 -16.72 21.64 -2.60
N SER A 435 -16.45 20.58 -1.84
CA SER A 435 -17.07 19.27 -2.00
C SER A 435 -17.90 18.93 -0.77
N LEU A 436 -19.15 18.57 -0.96
CA LEU A 436 -20.09 18.21 0.09
C LEU A 436 -20.53 16.77 -0.11
N CYS A 437 -20.37 15.91 0.90
CA CYS A 437 -20.90 14.54 0.89
C CYS A 437 -22.02 14.41 1.94
N PRO A 438 -23.30 14.60 1.52
CA PRO A 438 -24.47 14.44 2.38
C PRO A 438 -24.59 13.08 3.06
N PHE A 439 -25.04 13.07 4.32
CA PHE A 439 -25.34 11.83 5.05
C PHE A 439 -26.73 11.81 5.68
N ARG A 440 -27.21 12.93 6.25
CA ARG A 440 -28.61 13.08 6.72
C ARG A 440 -29.28 14.33 6.15
N ALA A 441 -30.58 14.46 6.41
CA ALA A 441 -31.47 15.42 5.77
C ALA A 441 -31.16 16.92 6.00
N GLY A 442 -30.43 17.31 7.06
CA GLY A 442 -30.31 18.72 7.45
C GLY A 442 -29.35 19.59 6.63
N TRP A 443 -28.48 19.01 5.81
CA TRP A 443 -27.46 19.79 5.08
C TRP A 443 -28.06 20.82 4.09
N CYS A 444 -29.20 20.49 3.49
CA CYS A 444 -29.85 21.33 2.48
C CYS A 444 -30.34 22.67 3.02
N GLU A 445 -30.74 22.73 4.29
CA GLU A 445 -31.35 23.92 4.90
C GLU A 445 -30.36 25.08 5.05
N SER A 446 -29.09 24.74 5.24
CA SER A 446 -28.02 25.70 5.53
C SER A 446 -27.05 25.89 4.34
N LEU A 447 -27.32 25.22 3.20
CA LEU A 447 -26.50 25.35 1.98
C LEU A 447 -26.47 26.80 1.49
N GLY A 448 -27.60 27.52 1.55
CA GLY A 448 -27.66 28.93 1.14
C GLY A 448 -26.71 29.82 1.92
N VAL A 449 -26.65 29.60 3.24
CA VAL A 449 -25.78 30.37 4.16
C VAL A 449 -24.31 30.02 3.94
N LEU A 450 -23.99 28.74 3.72
CA LEU A 450 -22.64 28.35 3.34
C LEU A 450 -22.22 29.02 2.04
N LEU A 451 -23.07 29.00 1.01
CA LEU A 451 -22.76 29.60 -0.30
C LEU A 451 -22.58 31.12 -0.21
N SER A 452 -23.34 31.82 0.63
CA SER A 452 -23.13 33.26 0.86
C SER A 452 -21.76 33.57 1.48
N ASN A 453 -21.16 32.61 2.18
CA ASN A 453 -19.87 32.78 2.82
C ASN A 453 -18.67 32.40 1.95
N CYS A 454 -18.89 31.93 0.71
CA CYS A 454 -17.84 31.47 -0.19
C CYS A 454 -17.75 32.33 -1.45
N PRO A 455 -17.48 33.65 -1.36
CA PRO A 455 -17.67 34.59 -2.48
C PRO A 455 -16.90 34.24 -3.75
N LYS A 456 -15.72 33.59 -3.64
CA LYS A 456 -14.84 33.24 -4.76
C LYS A 456 -14.98 31.80 -5.26
N LEU A 457 -16.04 31.08 -4.86
CA LEU A 457 -16.21 29.67 -5.20
C LEU A 457 -16.37 29.46 -6.71
N LYS A 458 -15.48 28.67 -7.30
CA LYS A 458 -15.46 28.31 -8.73
C LYS A 458 -16.00 26.91 -8.99
N VAL A 459 -15.80 25.97 -8.06
CA VAL A 459 -16.23 24.58 -8.20
C VAL A 459 -17.06 24.15 -6.99
N LEU A 460 -18.27 23.67 -7.25
CA LEU A 460 -19.14 23.07 -6.25
C LEU A 460 -19.41 21.61 -6.62
N MET A 461 -19.07 20.70 -5.72
CA MET A 461 -19.31 19.26 -5.87
C MET A 461 -20.24 18.77 -4.76
N VAL A 462 -21.23 17.95 -5.12
CA VAL A 462 -22.10 17.25 -4.18
C VAL A 462 -22.03 15.77 -4.46
N ASP A 463 -21.64 14.96 -3.48
CA ASP A 463 -21.56 13.50 -3.60
C ASP A 463 -22.59 12.82 -2.71
N SER A 464 -23.71 12.42 -3.32
CA SER A 464 -24.81 11.70 -2.65
C SER A 464 -24.75 10.18 -2.87
N THR A 465 -23.58 9.63 -3.21
CA THR A 465 -23.42 8.17 -3.36
C THR A 465 -23.60 7.42 -2.04
N CYS A 466 -23.24 8.05 -0.91
CA CYS A 466 -23.30 7.49 0.44
C CYS A 466 -24.70 7.55 1.12
N GLU A 467 -25.76 8.02 0.45
CA GLU A 467 -27.05 8.37 1.09
C GLU A 467 -27.96 7.19 1.53
N ASP A 468 -28.58 7.40 2.71
CA ASP A 468 -29.74 6.74 3.32
C ASP A 468 -31.07 7.55 3.13
N HIS A 469 -32.23 6.94 3.39
CA HIS A 469 -33.56 7.22 2.84
C HIS A 469 -34.36 8.42 3.39
N ALA A 470 -33.76 9.35 4.15
CA ALA A 470 -34.52 10.39 4.86
C ALA A 470 -35.14 11.49 3.96
N SER A 471 -36.33 11.98 4.34
CA SER A 471 -37.02 13.09 3.70
C SER A 471 -36.33 14.42 4.01
N VAL A 472 -35.72 15.04 3.01
CA VAL A 472 -34.99 16.31 3.12
C VAL A 472 -35.88 17.51 2.82
N LEU A 473 -35.89 18.50 3.71
CA LEU A 473 -36.49 19.81 3.48
C LEU A 473 -35.46 20.72 2.79
N TRP A 474 -35.88 21.34 1.69
CA TRP A 474 -35.10 22.38 1.00
C TRP A 474 -35.79 23.73 1.21
N ASN A 475 -35.10 24.64 1.88
CA ASN A 475 -35.51 26.02 2.04
C ASN A 475 -34.73 26.85 1.02
N GLN A 476 -35.42 27.33 -0.01
CA GLN A 476 -34.78 28.13 -1.04
C GLN A 476 -34.21 29.42 -0.42
N PRO A 477 -32.93 29.75 -0.64
CA PRO A 477 -32.35 30.98 -0.12
C PRO A 477 -33.08 32.21 -0.66
N ARG A 478 -33.28 33.23 0.20
CA ARG A 478 -33.98 34.47 -0.16
C ARG A 478 -33.19 35.35 -1.13
N SER A 479 -31.87 35.38 -0.99
CA SER A 479 -30.94 36.07 -1.87
C SER A 479 -30.10 35.06 -2.67
N VAL A 480 -29.56 35.51 -3.79
CA VAL A 480 -28.60 34.75 -4.59
C VAL A 480 -27.20 35.11 -4.10
N SER A 481 -26.44 34.11 -3.66
CA SER A 481 -25.06 34.30 -3.22
C SER A 481 -24.18 34.81 -4.37
N GLU A 482 -23.25 35.70 -4.05
CA GLU A 482 -22.30 36.29 -5.02
C GLU A 482 -21.52 35.22 -5.79
N CYS A 483 -21.17 34.13 -5.11
CA CYS A 483 -20.45 33.01 -5.71
C CYS A 483 -21.21 32.38 -6.87
N LEU A 484 -22.52 32.18 -6.74
CA LEU A 484 -23.36 31.66 -7.81
C LEU A 484 -23.45 32.69 -8.95
N SER A 485 -23.72 33.95 -8.61
CA SER A 485 -24.01 34.95 -9.63
C SER A 485 -22.80 35.35 -10.49
N SER A 486 -21.56 35.19 -9.99
CA SER A 486 -20.37 35.76 -10.63
C SER A 486 -19.11 34.89 -10.69
N HIS A 487 -19.03 33.77 -9.94
CA HIS A 487 -17.78 33.00 -9.84
C HIS A 487 -17.91 31.51 -10.15
N LEU A 488 -19.08 30.90 -9.94
CA LEU A 488 -19.24 29.45 -10.10
C LEU A 488 -19.12 29.03 -11.57
N GLU A 489 -18.09 28.23 -11.88
CA GLU A 489 -17.78 27.76 -13.23
C GLU A 489 -18.15 26.29 -13.44
N ILE A 490 -17.98 25.46 -12.40
CA ILE A 490 -18.20 24.01 -12.47
C ILE A 490 -19.12 23.59 -11.34
N PHE A 491 -20.19 22.88 -11.70
CA PHE A 491 -21.08 22.20 -10.76
C PHE A 491 -21.09 20.71 -11.04
N ARG A 492 -20.80 19.90 -10.02
CA ARG A 492 -20.86 18.44 -10.10
C ARG A 492 -21.81 17.87 -9.07
N TRP A 493 -22.64 16.92 -9.48
CA TRP A 493 -23.47 16.13 -8.59
C TRP A 493 -23.27 14.65 -8.86
N GLN A 494 -22.80 13.89 -7.87
CA GLN A 494 -22.68 12.45 -7.96
C GLN A 494 -23.81 11.75 -7.20
N GLY A 495 -24.32 10.64 -7.76
CA GLY A 495 -25.33 9.84 -7.10
C GLY A 495 -26.74 10.47 -7.09
N TYR A 496 -27.12 11.20 -8.15
CA TYR A 496 -28.46 11.78 -8.29
C TYR A 496 -29.53 10.68 -8.40
N ALA A 497 -30.52 10.72 -7.51
CA ALA A 497 -31.61 9.75 -7.41
C ALA A 497 -32.97 10.32 -7.84
N GLY A 498 -33.02 11.55 -8.36
CA GLY A 498 -34.27 12.18 -8.78
C GLY A 498 -35.19 12.62 -7.64
N ARG A 499 -34.70 12.74 -6.41
CA ARG A 499 -35.51 13.15 -5.25
C ARG A 499 -35.98 14.61 -5.38
N LYS A 500 -37.07 14.97 -4.69
CA LYS A 500 -37.69 16.31 -4.79
C LYS A 500 -36.72 17.43 -4.40
N TYR A 501 -35.93 17.27 -3.34
CA TYR A 501 -34.95 18.28 -2.92
C TYR A 501 -33.78 18.38 -3.91
N GLN A 502 -33.24 17.26 -4.40
CA GLN A 502 -32.14 17.25 -5.38
C GLN A 502 -32.53 18.06 -6.62
N LYS A 503 -33.74 17.85 -7.14
CA LYS A 503 -34.31 18.62 -8.25
C LYS A 503 -34.40 20.12 -7.94
N LYS A 504 -34.81 20.49 -6.72
CA LYS A 504 -34.91 21.89 -6.29
C LYS A 504 -33.53 22.56 -6.18
N VAL A 505 -32.55 21.88 -5.59
CA VAL A 505 -31.18 22.38 -5.41
C VAL A 505 -30.52 22.59 -6.78
N ILE A 506 -30.54 21.57 -7.64
CA ILE A 506 -30.00 21.66 -9.01
C ILE A 506 -30.66 22.80 -9.77
N ARG A 507 -32.01 22.88 -9.75
CA ARG A 507 -32.73 23.97 -10.42
C ARG A 507 -32.32 25.35 -9.90
N TYR A 508 -32.15 25.49 -8.59
CA TYR A 508 -31.72 26.75 -7.98
C TYR A 508 -30.31 27.13 -8.44
N ILE A 509 -29.35 26.20 -8.42
CA ILE A 509 -27.98 26.45 -8.86
C ILE A 509 -27.96 26.83 -10.35
N LEU A 510 -28.59 26.03 -11.22
CA LEU A 510 -28.61 26.28 -12.66
C LEU A 510 -29.31 27.59 -13.05
N LYS A 511 -30.36 27.97 -12.32
CA LYS A 511 -31.10 29.22 -12.57
C LYS A 511 -30.28 30.47 -12.20
N ASN A 512 -29.40 30.36 -11.21
CA ASN A 512 -28.72 31.52 -10.62
C ASN A 512 -27.24 31.64 -11.01
N SER A 513 -26.65 30.60 -11.62
CA SER A 513 -25.22 30.55 -11.91
C SER A 513 -24.87 31.11 -13.30
N LYS A 514 -24.57 32.41 -13.39
CA LYS A 514 -24.35 33.10 -14.68
C LYS A 514 -23.05 32.70 -15.38
N CYS A 515 -22.00 32.43 -14.61
CA CYS A 515 -20.67 32.09 -15.10
C CYS A 515 -20.43 30.59 -15.28
N LEU A 516 -21.48 29.77 -15.11
CA LEU A 516 -21.37 28.33 -15.15
C LEU A 516 -20.96 27.88 -16.57
N LYS A 517 -19.85 27.14 -16.65
CA LYS A 517 -19.30 26.59 -17.89
C LYS A 517 -19.72 25.13 -18.05
N LYS A 518 -19.69 24.37 -16.96
CA LYS A 518 -19.93 22.92 -16.96
C LYS A 518 -20.82 22.49 -15.80
N ALA A 519 -21.82 21.66 -16.10
CA ALA A 519 -22.67 21.00 -15.11
C ALA A 519 -22.67 19.49 -15.36
N GLU A 520 -22.17 18.70 -14.42
CA GLU A 520 -22.04 17.24 -14.54
C GLU A 520 -22.89 16.55 -13.47
N ILE A 521 -23.83 15.71 -13.87
CA ILE A 521 -24.76 15.04 -12.96
C ILE A 521 -24.74 13.54 -13.22
N SER A 522 -24.08 12.79 -12.34
CA SER A 522 -24.08 11.32 -12.41
C SER A 522 -25.26 10.74 -11.65
N LEU A 523 -25.90 9.72 -12.23
CA LEU A 523 -27.04 9.04 -11.63
C LEU A 523 -26.60 8.05 -10.54
N LYS A 524 -27.41 7.86 -9.49
CA LYS A 524 -27.16 6.84 -8.47
C LYS A 524 -27.27 5.45 -9.09
N SER A 525 -26.26 4.62 -8.90
CA SER A 525 -26.26 3.21 -9.33
C SER A 525 -27.13 2.39 -8.38
N ILE A 526 -28.45 2.38 -8.59
CA ILE A 526 -29.37 1.45 -7.94
C ILE A 526 -29.67 0.35 -8.96
N GLY A 527 -29.54 -0.93 -8.58
CA GLY A 527 -29.82 -2.08 -9.46
C GLY A 527 -31.19 -1.96 -10.13
N LYS A 528 -31.36 -2.56 -11.33
CA LYS A 528 -32.56 -2.51 -12.20
C LYS A 528 -33.52 -1.30 -11.97
N LEU A 529 -33.02 -0.08 -11.85
CA LEU A 529 -33.80 1.08 -12.28
C LEU A 529 -34.06 0.83 -13.76
N GLU A 530 -35.34 0.73 -14.14
CA GLU A 530 -35.73 0.60 -15.55
C GLU A 530 -34.99 1.69 -16.34
N GLU A 531 -34.29 1.31 -17.41
CA GLU A 531 -33.57 2.27 -18.27
C GLU A 531 -34.46 3.44 -18.70
N GLU A 532 -35.76 3.19 -18.83
CA GLU A 532 -36.79 4.18 -19.09
C GLU A 532 -36.90 5.25 -17.99
N GLN A 533 -36.78 4.88 -16.71
CA GLN A 533 -36.79 5.85 -15.61
C GLN A 533 -35.53 6.69 -15.60
N LYS A 534 -34.36 6.11 -15.91
CA LYS A 534 -33.10 6.85 -16.05
C LYS A 534 -33.17 7.85 -17.20
N LYS A 535 -33.72 7.43 -18.34
CA LYS A 535 -33.94 8.29 -19.50
C LYS A 535 -34.85 9.47 -19.16
N LYS A 536 -36.00 9.22 -18.51
CA LYS A 536 -36.90 10.27 -18.01
C LYS A 536 -36.22 11.23 -17.05
N MET A 537 -35.32 10.75 -16.19
CA MET A 537 -34.54 11.60 -15.30
C MET A 537 -33.55 12.50 -16.08
N ILE A 538 -32.86 11.95 -17.09
CA ILE A 538 -31.93 12.69 -17.95
C ILE A 538 -32.68 13.77 -18.75
N GLU A 539 -33.78 13.42 -19.43
CA GLU A 539 -34.61 14.37 -20.18
C GLU A 539 -35.11 15.51 -19.28
N LYS A 540 -35.52 15.18 -18.05
CA LYS A 540 -35.95 16.16 -17.05
C LYS A 540 -34.83 17.08 -16.58
N LEU A 541 -33.60 16.58 -16.47
CA LEU A 541 -32.43 17.39 -16.14
C LEU A 541 -32.03 18.30 -17.30
N GLN A 542 -32.06 17.77 -18.53
CA GLN A 542 -31.73 18.52 -19.74
C GLN A 542 -32.72 19.67 -19.99
N SER A 543 -34.01 19.47 -19.72
CA SER A 543 -35.06 20.49 -19.84
C SER A 543 -35.07 21.55 -18.73
N MET A 544 -34.21 21.46 -17.70
CA MET A 544 -34.14 22.50 -16.68
C MET A 544 -33.61 23.81 -17.24
N TYR A 545 -34.34 24.90 -17.00
CA TYR A 545 -33.91 26.26 -17.34
C TYR A 545 -32.59 26.62 -16.67
N ARG A 546 -31.73 27.32 -17.42
CA ARG A 546 -30.41 27.77 -16.98
C ARG A 546 -30.17 29.17 -17.49
N VAL A 547 -29.49 29.96 -16.68
CA VAL A 547 -29.12 31.32 -17.06
C VAL A 547 -27.88 31.36 -17.96
N SER A 548 -26.98 30.38 -17.81
CA SER A 548 -25.75 30.23 -18.61
C SER A 548 -25.93 29.26 -19.79
N THR A 549 -25.11 29.43 -20.83
CA THR A 549 -24.97 28.47 -21.97
C THR A 549 -24.19 27.19 -21.62
N SER A 550 -24.01 26.91 -20.32
CA SER A 550 -23.30 25.75 -19.78
C SER A 550 -23.71 24.41 -20.41
N ILE A 551 -22.73 23.52 -20.63
CA ILE A 551 -22.99 22.15 -21.07
C ILE A 551 -23.53 21.33 -19.88
N LEU A 552 -24.69 20.68 -20.03
CA LEU A 552 -25.09 19.60 -19.11
C LEU A 552 -24.53 18.30 -19.63
N LEU A 553 -23.86 17.58 -18.75
CA LEU A 553 -23.60 16.17 -18.94
C LEU A 553 -24.40 15.44 -17.87
N ALA A 554 -25.38 14.62 -18.28
CA ALA A 554 -26.15 13.75 -17.39
C ALA A 554 -26.02 12.30 -17.86
N GLY A 555 -25.57 11.39 -16.99
CA GLY A 555 -25.19 10.04 -17.43
C GLY A 555 -24.85 9.07 -16.29
N PRO A 556 -24.69 7.78 -16.60
CA PRO A 556 -24.46 6.73 -15.61
C PRO A 556 -23.08 6.83 -14.92
N ARG A 557 -22.04 7.33 -15.59
CA ARG A 557 -20.72 7.70 -15.02
C ARG A 557 -20.06 8.75 -15.93
N PHE A 558 -19.34 9.71 -15.34
CA PHE A 558 -18.49 10.68 -16.04
C PHE A 558 -17.03 10.47 -15.69
#